data_AF-A0A2T3W7A7-F1
#
_entry.id   AF-A0A2T3W7A7-F1
#
_cell.length_a   1.000
_cell.length_b   1.000
_cell.length_c   1.000
_cell.angle_alpha   90.00
_cell.angle_beta   90.00
_cell.angle_gamma   90.00
#
_symmetry.space_group_name_H-M   'P 1'
#
loop_
_entity.id
_entity.type
_entity.pdbx_description
1 polymer ?
#
loop_
_entity_poly.entity_id
_entity_poly.type
_entity_poly.pdbx_seq_one_letter_code
_entity_poly.pdbx_strand_id
1 'polypeptide(L)'
;MWRVDQVFLARRGLRVEVTCSLVNDQGGLRNLSVTAPTEDPAAAIRHAARFIAGKGNVSGARQARVRWVREQATTEQDALIRDRLLEDEFLDEFEETLAAVRDQQR
;
A
#
# COMPACT_ATOMS: atom_id res chain seq x y z
N MET A 1 2.63 16.31 6.67
CA MET A 1 1.54 15.40 6.22
C MET A 1 2.17 14.07 5.86
N TRP A 2 1.46 12.93 5.96
CA TRP A 2 2.07 11.62 5.67
C TRP A 2 1.97 11.28 4.17
N ARG A 3 2.95 10.61 3.60
CA ARG A 3 2.95 10.08 2.22
C ARG A 3 3.23 8.59 2.25
N VAL A 4 2.58 7.80 1.38
CA VAL A 4 2.93 6.37 1.21
C VAL A 4 4.27 6.26 0.47
N ASP A 5 5.23 5.51 1.03
CA ASP A 5 6.55 5.26 0.43
C ASP A 5 6.77 3.82 0.00
N GLN A 6 6.30 2.87 0.81
CA GLN A 6 6.42 1.44 0.54
C GLN A 6 5.07 0.76 0.74
N VAL A 7 4.81 -0.24 -0.07
CA VAL A 7 3.65 -1.12 0.03
C VAL A 7 4.15 -2.55 -0.03
N PHE A 8 3.84 -3.34 0.98
CA PHE A 8 4.28 -4.70 1.14
C PHE A 8 3.09 -5.65 1.05
N LEU A 9 3.17 -6.68 0.20
CA LEU A 9 2.18 -7.74 0.10
C LEU A 9 2.69 -9.01 0.76
N ALA A 10 1.86 -9.64 1.57
CA ALA A 10 2.10 -10.97 2.10
C ALA A 10 0.86 -11.86 1.86
N ARG A 11 1.07 -13.07 1.35
CA ARG A 11 -0.01 -14.06 1.25
C ARG A 11 -0.33 -14.59 2.65
N ARG A 12 -1.62 -14.73 2.96
CA ARG A 12 -2.16 -15.24 4.22
C ARG A 12 -3.28 -16.23 3.91
N GLY A 13 -2.91 -17.42 3.42
CA GLY A 13 -3.87 -18.38 2.85
C GLY A 13 -4.56 -17.78 1.63
N LEU A 14 -5.90 -17.76 1.63
CA LEU A 14 -6.75 -17.20 0.56
C LEU A 14 -6.93 -15.66 0.67
N ARG A 15 -6.04 -14.98 1.38
CA ARG A 15 -6.09 -13.54 1.63
C ARG A 15 -4.72 -12.93 1.37
N VAL A 16 -4.71 -11.64 1.08
CA VAL A 16 -3.48 -10.85 0.96
C VAL A 16 -3.48 -9.77 2.03
N GLU A 17 -2.47 -9.81 2.89
CA GLU A 17 -2.17 -8.72 3.81
C GLU A 17 -1.33 -7.67 3.07
N VAL A 18 -1.79 -6.42 3.11
CA VAL A 18 -1.09 -5.28 2.52
C VAL A 18 -0.68 -4.32 3.62
N THR A 19 0.61 -4.02 3.71
CA THR A 19 1.17 -3.05 4.66
C THR A 19 1.75 -1.86 3.91
N CYS A 20 1.22 -0.66 4.18
CA CYS A 20 1.73 0.60 3.68
C CYS A 20 2.64 1.24 4.73
N SER A 21 3.89 1.52 4.37
CA SER A 21 4.76 2.40 5.15
C SER A 21 4.58 3.84 4.71
N LEU A 22 4.33 4.70 5.68
CA LEU A 22 4.11 6.12 5.49
C LEU A 22 5.24 6.90 6.13
N VAL A 23 5.72 7.89 5.40
CA VAL A 23 6.77 8.81 5.83
C VAL A 23 6.24 10.24 5.91
N ASN A 24 6.90 11.10 6.66
CA ASN A 24 6.61 12.53 6.67
C ASN A 24 7.92 13.34 6.64
N ASP A 25 7.80 14.65 6.42
CA ASP A 25 8.96 15.55 6.27
C ASP A 25 9.77 15.75 7.56
N GLN A 26 9.24 15.30 8.70
CA GLN A 26 9.91 15.36 10.01
C GLN A 26 10.70 14.07 10.31
N GLY A 27 10.84 13.17 9.33
CA GLY A 27 11.51 11.88 9.51
C GLY A 27 10.66 10.83 10.23
N GLY A 28 9.36 11.09 10.42
CA GLY A 28 8.44 10.12 11.01
C GLY A 28 8.19 8.94 10.07
N LEU A 29 8.10 7.74 10.66
CA LEU A 29 7.74 6.50 9.98
C LEU A 29 6.56 5.85 10.72
N ARG A 30 5.55 5.41 9.98
CA ARG A 30 4.45 4.60 10.51
C ARG A 30 4.01 3.56 9.50
N ASN A 31 3.43 2.46 9.98
CA ASN A 31 2.83 1.45 9.11
C ASN A 31 1.31 1.43 9.31
N LEU A 32 0.60 1.20 8.22
CA LEU A 32 -0.83 0.88 8.22
C LEU A 32 -1.00 -0.42 7.45
N SER A 33 -1.69 -1.39 8.03
CA SER A 33 -1.97 -2.67 7.38
C SER A 33 -3.46 -2.91 7.23
N VAL A 34 -3.81 -3.64 6.18
CA VAL A 34 -5.16 -4.13 5.93
C VAL A 34 -5.08 -5.49 5.23
N THR A 35 -5.93 -6.42 5.65
CA THR A 35 -6.03 -7.74 5.03
C THR A 35 -7.20 -7.76 4.06
N ALA A 36 -6.91 -7.83 2.78
CA ALA A 36 -7.93 -7.95 1.75
C ALA A 36 -8.51 -9.37 1.75
N PRO A 37 -9.85 -9.54 1.68
CA PRO A 37 -10.51 -10.84 1.68
C PRO A 37 -10.47 -11.51 0.29
N THR A 38 -9.30 -11.48 -0.34
CA THR A 38 -9.07 -12.01 -1.70
C THR A 38 -7.63 -12.51 -1.82
N GLU A 39 -7.42 -13.50 -2.67
CA GLU A 39 -6.09 -13.97 -3.07
C GLU A 39 -5.55 -13.27 -4.33
N ASP A 40 -6.40 -12.50 -5.03
CA ASP A 40 -6.02 -11.68 -6.18
C ASP A 40 -5.21 -10.44 -5.71
N PRO A 41 -3.93 -10.34 -6.07
CA PRO A 41 -3.08 -9.22 -5.65
C PRO A 41 -3.57 -7.86 -6.13
N ALA A 42 -4.15 -7.78 -7.33
CA ALA A 42 -4.63 -6.51 -7.89
C ALA A 42 -5.85 -6.01 -7.11
N ALA A 43 -6.83 -6.90 -6.88
CA ALA A 43 -7.96 -6.58 -6.01
C ALA A 43 -7.54 -6.23 -4.58
N ALA A 44 -6.53 -6.92 -4.03
CA ALA A 44 -6.01 -6.62 -2.70
C ALA A 44 -5.35 -5.24 -2.62
N ILE A 45 -4.57 -4.88 -3.64
CA ILE A 45 -3.91 -3.58 -3.75
C ILE A 45 -4.92 -2.45 -3.87
N ARG A 46 -5.95 -2.60 -4.72
CA ARG A 46 -7.03 -1.61 -4.83
C ARG A 46 -7.81 -1.46 -3.52
N HIS A 47 -8.10 -2.57 -2.84
CA HIS A 47 -8.72 -2.55 -1.51
C HIS A 47 -7.89 -1.74 -0.50
N ALA A 48 -6.57 -1.98 -0.47
CA ALA A 48 -5.67 -1.26 0.41
C ALA A 48 -5.55 0.23 0.05
N ALA A 49 -5.42 0.54 -1.24
CA ALA A 49 -5.36 1.92 -1.74
C ALA A 49 -6.56 2.74 -1.23
N ARG A 50 -7.78 2.22 -1.42
CA ARG A 50 -9.03 2.84 -0.93
C ARG A 50 -9.01 3.07 0.58
N PHE A 51 -8.65 2.02 1.34
CA PHE A 51 -8.64 2.08 2.79
C PHE A 51 -7.66 3.13 3.33
N ILE A 52 -6.46 3.20 2.77
CA ILE A 52 -5.41 4.13 3.24
C ILE A 52 -5.70 5.56 2.81
N ALA A 53 -6.14 5.79 1.56
CA ALA A 53 -6.53 7.10 1.08
C ALA A 53 -7.71 7.68 1.91
N GLY A 54 -8.67 6.82 2.27
CA GLY A 54 -9.83 7.17 3.09
C GLY A 54 -9.53 7.58 4.54
N LYS A 55 -8.31 7.35 5.07
CA LYS A 55 -7.94 7.77 6.44
C LYS A 55 -7.78 9.29 6.62
N GLY A 56 -7.73 10.06 5.53
CA GLY A 56 -7.76 11.54 5.56
C GLY A 56 -6.49 12.23 6.07
N ASN A 57 -5.44 11.48 6.43
CA ASN A 57 -4.18 12.04 6.92
C ASN A 57 -2.96 11.75 6.01
N VAL A 58 -3.23 11.45 4.74
CA VAL A 58 -2.24 11.11 3.72
C VAL A 58 -2.29 12.11 2.56
N SER A 59 -1.13 12.52 2.05
CA SER A 59 -0.99 13.54 1.00
C SER A 59 -1.01 12.96 -0.41
N GLY A 60 -0.56 11.72 -0.59
CA GLY A 60 -0.42 11.05 -1.89
C GLY A 60 0.42 9.76 -1.82
N ALA A 61 0.57 9.12 -2.97
CA ALA A 61 1.27 7.85 -3.16
C ALA A 61 2.22 7.80 -4.38
N ARG A 62 2.49 8.92 -5.07
CA ARG A 62 3.27 9.00 -6.34
C ARG A 62 4.66 8.34 -6.37
N GLN A 63 5.23 7.97 -5.22
CA GLN A 63 6.54 7.32 -5.12
C GLN A 63 6.46 5.97 -4.38
N ALA A 64 5.25 5.47 -4.14
CA ALA A 64 5.02 4.22 -3.46
C ALA A 64 5.63 3.08 -4.28
N ARG A 65 6.40 2.23 -3.61
CA ARG A 65 7.01 1.05 -4.21
C ARG A 65 6.32 -0.19 -3.68
N VAL A 66 5.81 -1.03 -4.59
CA VAL A 66 5.04 -2.22 -4.23
C VAL A 66 5.95 -3.43 -4.31
N ARG A 67 5.98 -4.21 -3.21
CA ARG A 67 6.91 -5.32 -3.02
C ARG A 67 6.23 -6.51 -2.37
N TRP A 68 6.56 -7.70 -2.84
CA TRP A 68 6.17 -8.93 -2.15
C TRP A 68 7.14 -9.23 -1.00
N VAL A 69 6.58 -9.46 0.18
CA VAL A 69 7.27 -10.08 1.32
C VAL A 69 7.35 -11.57 1.00
N ARG A 70 8.56 -12.09 0.77
CA ARG A 70 8.75 -13.54 0.66
C ARG A 70 8.38 -14.20 1.99
N GLU A 71 7.70 -15.35 1.94
CA GLU A 71 7.72 -16.32 3.04
C GLU A 71 9.18 -16.78 3.20
N GLN A 72 9.90 -16.20 4.15
CA GLN A 72 11.31 -16.51 4.38
C GLN A 72 11.46 -17.89 5.00
N ALA A 73 11.77 -18.89 4.18
CA ALA A 73 12.58 -20.02 4.62
C ALA A 73 14.06 -19.56 4.67
N THR A 74 14.45 -18.92 5.77
CA THR A 74 15.80 -18.92 6.35
C THR A 74 17.04 -18.79 5.45
N THR A 75 17.15 -17.82 4.52
CA THR A 75 18.53 -17.47 4.03
C THR A 75 18.82 -16.13 3.36
N GLU A 76 17.88 -15.28 2.96
CA GLU A 76 18.26 -13.98 2.36
C GLU A 76 17.30 -12.88 2.81
N GLN A 77 17.78 -11.99 3.69
CA GLN A 77 16.99 -10.90 4.26
C GLN A 77 16.57 -9.82 3.24
N ASP A 78 17.09 -9.87 2.00
CA ASP A 78 17.06 -8.72 1.08
C ASP A 78 16.33 -8.94 -0.27
N ALA A 79 15.72 -10.10 -0.52
CA ALA A 79 15.06 -10.35 -1.81
C ALA A 79 13.58 -9.89 -1.83
N LEU A 80 13.34 -8.59 -1.68
CA LEU A 80 12.02 -8.00 -1.94
C LEU A 80 11.80 -7.91 -3.46
N ILE A 81 10.75 -8.56 -3.96
CA ILE A 81 10.42 -8.55 -5.39
C ILE A 81 9.51 -7.35 -5.66
N ARG A 82 10.01 -6.37 -6.43
CA ARG A 82 9.25 -5.18 -6.83
C ARG A 82 8.29 -5.52 -7.96
N ASP A 83 7.02 -5.16 -7.79
CA ASP A 83 5.95 -5.45 -8.75
C ASP A 83 5.41 -4.15 -9.35
N ARG A 84 5.87 -3.80 -10.55
CA ARG A 84 5.54 -2.51 -11.19
C ARG A 84 4.09 -2.41 -11.64
N LEU A 85 3.48 -3.51 -12.04
CA LEU A 85 2.06 -3.51 -12.44
C LEU A 85 1.18 -3.19 -11.23
N LEU A 86 1.52 -3.77 -10.07
CA LEU A 86 0.81 -3.44 -8.83
C LEU A 86 1.14 -2.03 -8.32
N GLU A 87 2.29 -1.44 -8.65
CA GLU A 87 2.59 -0.03 -8.37
C GLU A 87 1.63 0.90 -9.08
N ASP A 88 1.42 0.68 -10.38
CA ASP A 88 0.51 1.50 -11.19
C ASP A 88 -0.93 1.33 -10.69
N GLU A 89 -1.39 0.09 -10.46
CA GLU A 89 -2.72 -0.20 -9.90
C GLU A 89 -2.93 0.44 -8.51
N PHE A 90 -1.91 0.41 -7.65
CA PHE A 90 -1.99 1.06 -6.33
C PHE A 90 -2.11 2.57 -6.49
N LEU A 91 -1.27 3.17 -7.33
CA LEU A 91 -1.19 4.61 -7.49
C LEU A 91 -2.49 5.18 -8.06
N ASP A 92 -3.02 4.57 -9.12
CA ASP A 92 -4.23 5.03 -9.80
C ASP A 92 -5.42 5.02 -8.84
N GLU A 93 -5.69 3.89 -8.20
CA GLU A 93 -6.79 3.75 -7.25
C GLU A 93 -6.64 4.65 -6.02
N PHE A 94 -5.40 4.84 -5.54
CA PHE A 94 -5.12 5.67 -4.38
C PHE A 94 -5.40 7.14 -4.66
N GLU A 95 -4.87 7.67 -5.76
CA GLU A 95 -5.03 9.09 -6.10
C GLU A 95 -6.46 9.42 -6.52
N GLU A 96 -7.17 8.49 -7.20
CA GLU A 96 -8.60 8.61 -7.48
C GLU A 96 -9.41 8.68 -6.19
N THR A 97 -9.20 7.74 -5.26
CA THR A 97 -9.90 7.73 -3.97
C THR A 97 -9.59 9.00 -3.17
N LEU A 98 -8.32 9.42 -3.12
CA LEU A 98 -7.92 10.60 -2.38
C LEU A 98 -8.54 11.88 -2.95
N ALA A 99 -8.65 11.99 -4.27
CA ALA A 99 -9.35 13.08 -4.94
C ALA A 99 -10.83 13.12 -4.52
N ALA A 100 -11.52 11.97 -4.57
CA ALA A 100 -12.93 11.86 -4.16
C ALA A 100 -13.15 12.23 -2.67
N VAL A 101 -12.27 11.77 -1.77
CA VAL A 101 -12.33 12.10 -0.34
C VAL A 101 -12.14 13.59 -0.11
N ARG A 102 -11.19 14.22 -0.83
CA ARG A 102 -10.94 15.66 -0.73
C ARG A 102 -12.10 16.49 -1.27
N ASP A 103 -12.75 16.02 -2.34
CA ASP A 103 -13.92 16.70 -2.91
C ASP A 103 -15.09 16.73 -1.92
N GLN A 104 -15.34 15.63 -1.21
CA GLN A 104 -16.39 15.53 -0.19
C GLN A 104 -16.13 16.41 1.06
N GLN A 105 -14.89 16.84 1.29
CA GLN A 105 -14.52 17.67 2.44
C GLN A 105 -14.56 19.18 2.14
N ARG A 106 -14.81 19.57 0.89
CA ARG A 106 -14.96 20.97 0.46
C ARG A 106 -16.39 21.45 0.66
#